data_AF-A0A962ZBR8-F1
#
_entry.id   AF-A0A962ZBR8-F1
#
_cell.length_a   1.000
_cell.length_b   1.000
_cell.length_c   1.000
_cell.angle_alpha   90.00
_cell.angle_beta   90.00
_cell.angle_gamma   90.00
#
_symmetry.space_group_name_H-M   'P 1'
#
loop_
_entity.id
_entity.type
_entity.pdbx_description
1 polymer ?
#
loop_
_entity_poly.entity_id
_entity_poly.type
_entity_poly.pdbx_seq_one_letter_code
_entity_poly.pdbx_strand_id
1 'polypeptide(L)' 'VSGAPIREPVAWHGPIVMNTREELVEAMRDLQTGRFIRHA' A
#
# COMPACT_ATOMS: atom_id res chain seq x y z
N VAL A 1 -21.53 0.06 7.79
CA VAL A 1 -20.49 -0.32 8.80
C VAL A 1 -19.85 0.96 9.31
N SER A 2 -19.61 1.10 10.61
CA SER A 2 -18.84 2.19 11.22
C SER A 2 -17.56 1.65 11.86
N GLY A 3 -16.50 2.46 11.94
CA GLY A 3 -15.20 2.10 12.51
C GLY A 3 -14.48 3.31 13.10
N ALA A 4 -13.60 3.06 14.08
CA ALA A 4 -12.78 4.11 14.69
C ALA A 4 -11.77 4.65 13.65
N PRO A 5 -11.57 5.98 13.54
CA PRO A 5 -10.59 6.54 12.60
C PRO A 5 -9.16 6.12 12.95
N ILE A 6 -8.40 5.68 11.93
CA ILE A 6 -7.00 5.28 12.09
C ILE A 6 -6.05 6.48 12.34
N ARG A 7 -6.45 7.68 11.91
CA ARG A 7 -5.68 8.94 12.07
C ARG A 7 -4.24 8.89 11.54
N GLU A 8 -3.98 8.05 10.55
CA GLU A 8 -2.71 7.98 9.85
C GLU A 8 -2.84 8.58 8.43
N PRO A 9 -1.75 9.10 7.85
CA PRO A 9 -1.74 9.50 6.45
C PRO A 9 -2.14 8.33 5.54
N VAL A 10 -2.81 8.65 4.43
CA VAL A 10 -3.28 7.68 3.44
C VAL A 10 -2.75 8.08 2.07
N ALA A 11 -1.96 7.19 1.48
CA ALA A 11 -1.55 7.23 0.09
C ALA A 11 -2.22 6.06 -0.65
N TRP A 12 -2.90 6.33 -1.76
CA TRP A 12 -3.68 5.31 -2.48
C TRP A 12 -3.44 5.39 -3.99
N HIS A 13 -3.20 4.22 -4.60
CA HIS A 13 -3.18 4.06 -6.05
C HIS A 13 -3.59 2.64 -6.45
N GLY A 14 -4.71 2.53 -7.17
CA GLY A 14 -5.22 1.26 -7.66
C GLY A 14 -5.47 0.27 -6.51
N PRO A 15 -4.89 -0.95 -6.54
CA PRO A 15 -5.12 -1.97 -5.53
C PRO A 15 -4.29 -1.79 -4.24
N ILE A 16 -3.44 -0.76 -4.14
CA ILE A 16 -2.48 -0.60 -3.04
C ILE A 16 -2.79 0.66 -2.23
N VAL A 17 -2.88 0.48 -0.90
CA VAL A 17 -3.00 1.57 0.10
C VAL A 17 -1.78 1.49 1.02
N MET A 18 -1.13 2.63 1.26
CA MET A 18 0.04 2.79 2.14
C MET A 18 -0.08 4.09 2.95
N ASN A 19 0.89 4.36 3.84
CA ASN A 19 0.91 5.60 4.60
C ASN A 19 1.60 6.74 3.82
N THR A 20 2.60 6.44 2.98
CA THR A 20 3.39 7.44 2.24
C THR A 20 3.40 7.22 0.72
N ARG A 21 3.79 8.26 -0.03
CA ARG A 21 3.93 8.18 -1.50
C ARG A 21 5.08 7.24 -1.88
N GLU A 22 6.16 7.26 -1.11
CA GLU A 22 7.38 6.49 -1.32
C GLU A 22 7.09 4.98 -1.20
N GLU A 23 6.43 4.55 -0.12
CA GLU A 23 5.98 3.16 0.08
C GLU A 23 5.04 2.71 -1.04
N LEU A 24 4.11 3.58 -1.45
CA LEU A 24 3.18 3.29 -2.53
C LEU A 24 3.92 3.04 -3.85
N VAL A 25 4.94 3.85 -4.17
CA VAL A 25 5.75 3.68 -5.38
C VAL A 25 6.57 2.39 -5.33
N GLU A 26 7.16 2.05 -4.19
CA GLU A 26 7.88 0.78 -4.00
C GLU A 26 6.95 -0.42 -4.17
N ALA A 27 5.80 -0.40 -3.49
CA ALA A 27 4.80 -1.45 -3.54
C ALA A 27 4.24 -1.67 -4.95
N MET A 28 4.03 -0.58 -5.71
CA MET A 28 3.63 -0.66 -7.11
C MET A 28 4.69 -1.30 -7.99
N ARG A 29 5.99 -1.00 -7.77
CA ARG A 29 7.09 -1.66 -8.49
C ARG A 29 7.16 -3.14 -8.17
N ASP A 30 6.98 -3.52 -6.92
CA ASP A 30 6.98 -4.93 -6.52
C ASP A 30 5.77 -5.68 -7.07
N LEU A 31 4.60 -5.05 -7.15
CA LEU A 31 3.43 -5.63 -7.81
C LEU A 31 3.67 -5.84 -9.31
N GLN A 32 4.21 -4.83 -10.00
CA GLN A 32 4.51 -4.90 -11.44
C GLN A 32 5.57 -5.96 -11.77
N THR A 33 6.49 -6.23 -10.85
CA THR A 33 7.59 -7.19 -11.04
C THR A 33 7.31 -8.56 -10.43
N GLY A 34 6.10 -8.79 -9.90
CA GLY A 34 5.72 -10.07 -9.29
C GLY A 34 6.43 -10.39 -7.97
N ARG A 35 7.03 -9.40 -7.30
CA ARG A 35 7.74 -9.56 -6.02
C ARG A 35 6.96 -9.08 -4.80
N PHE A 36 5.72 -8.63 -5.00
CA PHE A 36 4.89 -8.07 -3.94
C PHE A 36 4.63 -9.07 -2.79
N ILE A 37 4.42 -10.35 -3.12
CA ILE A 37 4.27 -11.42 -2.14
C ILE A 37 5.66 -12.05 -1.93
N ARG A 38 6.11 -12.10 -0.67
CA ARG A 38 7.32 -12.83 -0.28
C ARG A 38 6.90 -14.18 0.29
N HIS A 39 7.42 -15.27 -0.26
CA HIS A 39 7.31 -16.60 0.34
C HIS A 39 8.37 -16.71 1.45
N ALA A 40 7.94 -17.06 2.66
CA ALA A 40 8.82 -17.30 3.80
C ALA A 40 9.49 -18.68 3.72
#